data_AF-A0AAE4UWK6-F1
#
_entry.id   AF-A0AAE4UWK6-F1
#
_cell.length_a   1.000
_cell.length_b   1.000
_cell.length_c   1.000
_cell.angle_alpha   90.00
_cell.angle_beta   90.00
_cell.angle_gamma   90.00
#
_symmetry.space_group_name_H-M   'P 1'
#
loop_
_entity.id
_entity.type
_entity.pdbx_description
1 polymer ?
#
loop_
_entity_poly.entity_id
_entity_poly.type
_entity_poly.pdbx_seq_one_letter_code
_entity_poly.pdbx_strand_id
1 'polypeptide(L)'
;MGAVGDVAVSVLQEAGVTLAAGLTDSEIDSVHACFACVHLDLLKTALPLWERCPDWREGDDAELQRMLAWPVESFVWDVLHQPDASCTPRGVC
;
A
#
# COMPACT_ATOMS: atom_id res chain seq x y z
N MET A 1 -17.48 15.11 4.43
CA MET A 1 -16.94 13.80 4.03
C MET A 1 -15.53 13.78 4.57
N GLY A 2 -15.31 13.13 5.71
CA GLY A 2 -13.98 13.10 6.34
C GLY A 2 -12.98 12.53 5.35
N ALA A 3 -11.78 13.13 5.26
CA ALA A 3 -10.75 12.65 4.35
C ALA A 3 -10.50 11.18 4.67
N VAL A 4 -10.33 10.34 3.65
CA VAL A 4 -10.10 8.89 3.82
C VAL A 4 -8.96 8.61 4.81
N GLY A 5 -7.99 9.53 4.92
CA GLY A 5 -6.92 9.51 5.92
C GLY A 5 -7.40 9.47 7.38
N ASP A 6 -8.41 10.27 7.75
CA ASP A 6 -8.92 10.32 9.14
C ASP A 6 -9.59 9.00 9.55
N VAL A 7 -10.30 8.39 8.61
CA VAL A 7 -10.94 7.08 8.79
C VAL A 7 -9.87 6.00 8.93
N ALA A 8 -8.85 6.03 8.07
CA ALA A 8 -7.76 5.07 8.10
C ALA A 8 -6.94 5.15 9.41
N VAL A 9 -6.63 6.35 9.89
CA VAL A 9 -5.97 6.56 11.19
C VAL A 9 -6.78 5.93 12.33
N SER A 10 -8.09 6.16 12.35
CA SER A 10 -8.97 5.62 13.38
C SER A 10 -8.94 4.08 13.40
N VAL A 11 -9.07 3.44 12.24
CA VAL A 11 -9.04 1.97 12.11
C VAL A 11 -7.68 1.39 12.55
N LEU A 12 -6.57 2.04 12.18
CA LEU A 12 -5.23 1.57 12.54
C LEU A 12 -4.95 1.70 14.04
N GLN A 13 -5.43 2.78 14.68
CA GLN A 13 -5.31 2.95 16.14
C GLN A 13 -6.12 1.91 16.90
N GLU A 14 -7.34 1.59 16.46
CA GLU A 14 -8.16 0.52 17.04
C GLU A 14 -7.48 -0.86 16.91
N ALA A 15 -6.69 -1.07 15.85
CA ALA A 15 -5.88 -2.27 15.66
C ALA A 15 -4.57 -2.29 16.48
N GLY A 16 -4.27 -1.24 17.26
CA GLY A 16 -3.06 -1.14 18.08
C GLY A 16 -1.79 -0.75 17.32
N VAL A 17 -1.91 -0.19 16.12
CA VAL A 17 -0.77 0.26 15.32
C VAL A 17 -0.25 1.60 15.84
N THR A 18 1.07 1.71 15.98
CA THR A 18 1.73 2.98 16.34
C THR A 18 1.85 3.86 15.09
N LEU A 19 1.46 5.13 15.24
CA LEU A 19 1.47 6.12 14.15
C LEU A 19 2.41 7.28 14.51
N ALA A 20 3.15 7.78 13.53
CA ALA A 20 3.90 9.03 13.61
C ALA A 20 3.18 10.17 12.88
N ALA A 21 3.66 11.39 13.08
CA ALA A 21 3.16 12.58 12.37
C ALA A 21 3.26 12.38 10.85
N GLY A 22 2.20 12.77 10.13
CA GLY A 22 2.15 12.71 8.66
C GLY A 22 3.25 13.52 7.97
N LEU A 23 3.37 13.30 6.66
CA LEU A 23 4.33 13.99 5.81
C LEU A 23 3.90 15.43 5.54
N THR A 24 4.88 16.33 5.51
CA THR A 24 4.74 17.71 5.03
C THR A 24 4.64 17.74 3.51
N ASP A 25 4.11 18.84 2.95
CA ASP A 25 3.97 18.99 1.49
C ASP A 25 5.30 18.86 0.74
N SER A 26 6.41 19.37 1.29
CA SER A 26 7.74 19.23 0.70
C SER A 26 8.30 17.80 0.77
N GLU A 27 7.97 17.04 1.82
CA GLU A 27 8.34 15.62 1.89
C GLU A 27 7.52 14.80 0.89
N ILE A 28 6.27 15.20 0.65
CA ILE A 28 5.38 14.57 -0.31
C ILE A 28 5.86 14.77 -1.74
N ASP A 29 6.36 15.95 -2.09
CA ASP A 29 6.91 16.22 -3.43
C ASP A 29 8.11 15.31 -3.75
N SER A 30 8.95 15.00 -2.75
CA SER A 30 10.05 14.04 -2.88
C SER A 30 9.55 12.61 -3.07
N VAL A 31 8.49 12.20 -2.35
CA VAL A 31 7.88 10.86 -2.50
C VAL A 31 7.12 10.71 -3.83
N HIS A 32 6.50 11.79 -4.30
CA HIS A 32 5.74 11.83 -5.56
C HIS A 32 6.62 11.59 -6.80
N ALA A 33 7.89 11.98 -6.74
CA ALA A 33 8.85 11.72 -7.81
C ALA A 33 9.09 10.21 -8.01
N CYS A 34 8.87 9.40 -6.96
CA CYS A 34 8.98 7.93 -7.04
C CYS A 34 7.63 7.23 -7.30
N PHE A 35 6.49 7.84 -6.95
CA PHE A 35 5.20 7.14 -6.90
C PHE A 35 4.01 8.06 -7.24
N ALA A 36 3.24 7.74 -8.27
CA ALA A 36 1.86 8.22 -8.41
C ALA A 36 0.97 7.45 -7.42
N CYS A 37 0.88 7.93 -6.17
CA CYS A 37 0.41 7.15 -5.03
C CYS A 37 -1.12 7.27 -4.80
N VAL A 38 -1.79 6.13 -4.76
CA VAL A 38 -3.22 5.97 -4.42
C VAL A 38 -3.50 6.24 -2.92
N HIS A 39 -2.46 6.56 -2.12
CA HIS A 39 -2.50 6.62 -0.65
C HIS A 39 -1.97 7.94 -0.05
N LEU A 40 -1.88 9.01 -0.86
CA LEU A 40 -1.38 10.32 -0.43
C LEU A 40 -2.11 10.90 0.78
N ASP A 41 -3.44 10.78 0.81
CA ASP A 41 -4.23 11.31 1.93
C ASP A 41 -3.86 10.61 3.24
N LEU A 42 -3.54 9.31 3.21
CA LEU A 42 -3.08 8.61 4.41
C LEU A 42 -1.72 9.15 4.86
N LEU A 43 -0.75 9.23 3.94
CA LEU A 43 0.61 9.67 4.27
C LEU A 43 0.66 11.15 4.71
N LYS A 44 -0.23 12.00 4.20
CA LYS A 44 -0.45 13.38 4.67
C LYS A 44 -0.93 13.43 6.12
N THR A 45 -1.84 12.53 6.48
CA THR A 45 -2.42 12.53 7.82
C THR A 45 -1.49 11.86 8.84
N ALA A 46 -0.89 10.71 8.51
CA ALA A 46 -0.04 9.95 9.42
C ALA A 46 0.89 8.96 8.70
N LEU A 47 2.01 8.65 9.36
CA LEU A 47 2.93 7.61 8.93
C LEU A 47 2.76 6.34 9.76
N PRO A 48 2.34 5.22 9.16
CA PRO A 48 2.28 3.95 9.87
C PRO A 48 3.67 3.42 10.18
N LEU A 49 3.90 2.97 11.42
CA LEU A 49 5.16 2.36 11.85
C LEU A 49 4.94 0.88 12.21
N TRP A 50 5.31 -0.04 11.32
CA TRP A 50 5.38 -1.48 11.60
C TRP A 50 6.48 -2.12 10.74
N GLU A 51 7.00 -3.30 11.12
CA GLU A 51 8.19 -3.94 10.50
C GLU A 51 8.14 -4.15 8.98
N ARG A 52 6.93 -4.24 8.42
CA ARG A 52 6.67 -4.44 6.98
C ARG A 52 6.25 -3.16 6.26
N CYS A 53 6.18 -2.03 6.95
CA CYS A 53 5.88 -0.75 6.32
C CYS A 53 7.16 -0.15 5.75
N PRO A 54 7.16 0.40 4.52
CA PRO A 54 8.30 1.14 4.03
C PRO A 54 8.57 2.35 4.92
N ASP A 55 9.84 2.66 5.16
CA ASP A 55 10.21 3.92 5.81
C ASP A 55 10.07 5.06 4.80
N TRP A 56 8.90 5.68 4.78
CA TRP A 56 8.60 6.75 3.82
C TRP A 56 9.39 8.04 4.03
N ARG A 57 10.08 8.20 5.18
CA ARG A 57 10.78 9.44 5.53
C ARG A 57 12.29 9.32 5.35
N GLU A 58 12.86 8.21 5.78
CA GLU A 58 14.31 7.97 5.74
C GLU A 58 14.70 6.72 4.94
N GLY A 59 13.73 6.03 4.34
CA GLY A 59 13.99 4.82 3.56
C GLY A 59 14.85 5.07 2.33
N ASP A 60 15.79 4.16 2.09
CA ASP A 60 16.60 4.15 0.89
C ASP A 60 15.73 3.91 -0.35
N ASP A 61 15.95 4.68 -1.41
CA ASP A 61 15.16 4.63 -2.64
C ASP A 61 15.14 3.22 -3.26
N ALA A 62 16.25 2.47 -3.20
CA ALA A 62 16.30 1.12 -3.77
C ALA A 62 15.52 0.11 -2.91
N GLU A 63 15.54 0.27 -1.58
CA GLU A 63 14.70 -0.52 -0.68
C GLU A 63 13.21 -0.22 -0.88
N LEU A 64 12.84 1.06 -0.96
CA LEU A 64 11.46 1.49 -1.23
C LEU A 64 10.97 0.91 -2.57
N GLN A 65 11.77 1.02 -3.64
CA GLN A 65 11.45 0.45 -4.94
C GLN A 65 11.25 -1.08 -4.88
N ARG A 66 12.11 -1.80 -4.16
CA ARG A 66 12.00 -3.25 -4.00
C ARG A 66 10.73 -3.65 -3.23
N MET A 67 10.43 -2.96 -2.13
CA MET A 67 9.23 -3.23 -1.33
C MET A 67 7.95 -2.97 -2.13
N LEU A 68 7.98 -1.97 -3.01
CA LEU A 68 6.83 -1.58 -3.82
C LEU A 68 6.71 -2.36 -5.14
N ALA A 69 7.77 -3.03 -5.59
CA ALA A 69 7.71 -3.98 -6.69
C ALA A 69 6.96 -5.26 -6.31
N TRP A 70 7.05 -5.69 -5.04
CA TRP A 70 6.48 -6.96 -4.58
C TRP A 70 4.95 -7.11 -4.82
N PRO A 71 4.09 -6.11 -4.55
CA PRO A 71 2.66 -6.20 -4.87
C PRO A 71 2.39 -6.35 -6.37
N VAL A 72 3.17 -5.67 -7.23
CA VAL A 72 3.03 -5.74 -8.68
C VAL A 72 3.46 -7.11 -9.20
N GLU A 73 4.61 -7.60 -8.74
CA GLU A 73 5.10 -8.94 -9.06
C GLU A 73 4.14 -10.02 -8.60
N SER A 74 3.58 -9.89 -7.39
CA SER A 74 2.58 -10.82 -6.86
C SER A 74 1.30 -10.81 -7.68
N PHE A 75 0.81 -9.63 -8.10
CA PHE A 75 -0.38 -9.53 -8.95
C PHE A 75 -0.15 -10.16 -10.33
N VAL A 76 1.00 -9.91 -10.95
CA VAL A 76 1.38 -10.53 -12.22
C VAL A 76 1.47 -12.05 -12.06
N TRP A 77 2.09 -12.51 -10.99
CA TRP A 77 2.16 -13.93 -10.67
C TRP A 77 0.76 -14.56 -10.52
N ASP A 78 -0.12 -13.90 -9.78
CA ASP A 78 -1.49 -14.37 -9.58
C ASP A 78 -2.25 -14.50 -10.91
N VAL A 79 -2.15 -13.51 -11.80
CA VAL A 79 -2.79 -13.56 -13.14
C VAL A 79 -2.26 -14.72 -13.97
N LEU A 80 -0.95 -14.97 -13.92
CA LEU A 80 -0.30 -16.03 -14.70
C LEU A 80 -0.58 -17.43 -14.16
N HIS A 81 -0.93 -17.56 -12.88
CA HIS A 81 -1.10 -18.85 -12.19
C HIS A 81 -2.53 -19.08 -11.69
N GLN A 82 -3.50 -18.25 -12.12
CA GLN A 82 -4.90 -18.61 -11.92
C GLN A 82 -5.17 -19.93 -12.65
N PRO A 83 -5.67 -20.97 -11.96
CA PRO A 83 -6.16 -22.15 -12.65
C PRO A 83 -7.31 -21.72 -13.54
N ASP A 84 -7.30 -22.19 -14.79
CA ASP A 84 -8.37 -21.90 -15.72
C ASP A 84 -9.68 -22.50 -15.17
N ALA A 85 -10.62 -21.65 -14.77
CA ALA A 85 -11.98 -22.09 -14.45
C ALA A 85 -12.77 -22.47 -15.72
N SER A 86 -12.08 -22.83 -16.81
CA SER A 86 -12.66 -23.24 -18.08
C SER A 86 -12.49 -24.74 -18.34
N CYS A 87 -12.56 -25.58 -17.32
CA CYS A 87 -12.81 -27.00 -17.54
C CYS A 87 -13.54 -27.68 -16.36
N THR A 88 -14.83 -27.39 -16.21
CA THR A 88 -15.76 -28.41 -15.75
C THR A 88 -16.96 -28.45 -16.68
N PRO A 89 -17.15 -29.48 -17.51
CA PRO A 89 -18.43 -29.74 -18.12
C PRO A 89 -19.35 -30.29 -17.02
N ARG A 90 -19.95 -29.39 -16.24
CA ARG A 90 -21.01 -29.78 -15.32
C ARG A 90 -22.32 -29.88 -16.12
N GLY A 91 -22.46 -31.01 -16.80
CA GLY A 91 -23.61 -31.38 -17.60
C GLY A 91 -23.67 -32.88 -17.80
N VAL A 92 -24.05 -33.61 -16.75
CA VAL A 92 -24.70 -34.92 -16.85
C VAL A 92 -25.90 -34.89 -15.91
N CYS A 93 -27.02 -35.38 -16.44
CA CYS A 93 -28.41 -35.35 -15.98
C CYS A 93 -28.65 -35.57 -14.48
#